data_AF-A0A7S3H0I5-F1
#
_entry.id   AF-A0A7S3H0I5-F1
#
_cell.length_a   1.000
_cell.length_b   1.000
_cell.length_c   1.000
_cell.angle_alpha   90.00
_cell.angle_beta   90.00
_cell.angle_gamma   90.00
#
_symmetry.space_group_name_H-M   'P 1'
#
loop_
_entity.id
_entity.type
_entity.pdbx_description
1 polymer ?
#
loop_
_entity_poly.entity_id
_entity_poly.type
_entity_poly.pdbx_seq_one_letter_code
_entity_poly.pdbx_strand_id
1 'polypeptide(L)'
;MLDAGDTKCLPVVAAMLNPELGLPFDDIDLQHQMQQYHWYVSGYRMSFHDPNDEETKALFTDLPATQTMFRVVVKANNTRVMMDNLITSLKACLEEMASLGPGFQSMHAPKKLLTGSKGHAC
;
A
#
# COMPACT_ATOMS: atom_id res chain seq x y z
N MET A 1 -0.16 -8.48 24.22
CA MET A 1 -1.01 -9.51 23.57
C MET A 1 -2.14 -8.74 22.89
N LEU A 2 -2.01 -8.48 21.59
CA LEU A 2 -2.80 -7.44 20.88
C LEU A 2 -3.94 -7.97 19.99
N ASP A 3 -4.21 -9.27 20.00
CA ASP A 3 -5.44 -9.81 19.41
C ASP A 3 -6.03 -10.86 20.34
N ALA A 4 -7.34 -10.77 20.58
CA ALA A 4 -8.08 -11.69 21.44
C ALA A 4 -8.38 -13.04 20.73
N GLY A 5 -7.38 -13.56 20.00
CA GLY A 5 -7.49 -14.74 19.14
C GLY A 5 -8.66 -14.67 18.14
N ASP A 6 -9.03 -15.79 17.55
CA ASP A 6 -10.04 -15.87 16.48
C ASP A 6 -11.49 -15.57 16.94
N THR A 7 -11.71 -15.36 18.23
CA THR A 7 -13.05 -15.24 18.82
C THR A 7 -13.53 -13.80 19.01
N LYS A 8 -12.61 -12.83 19.00
CA LYS A 8 -12.90 -11.40 19.21
C LYS A 8 -12.01 -10.52 18.32
N CYS A 9 -11.79 -10.94 17.09
CA CYS A 9 -11.09 -10.11 16.09
C CYS A 9 -11.97 -8.95 15.65
N LEU A 10 -11.32 -7.83 15.29
CA LEU A 10 -11.99 -6.78 14.53
C LEU A 10 -12.35 -7.32 13.14
N PRO A 11 -13.50 -6.96 12.56
CA PRO A 11 -13.89 -7.37 11.22
C PRO A 11 -13.07 -6.61 10.17
N VAL A 12 -11.79 -6.91 10.11
CA VAL A 12 -10.79 -6.24 9.27
C VAL A 12 -10.02 -7.30 8.51
N VAL A 13 -9.86 -7.08 7.21
CA VAL A 13 -8.95 -7.86 6.38
C VAL A 13 -7.74 -7.00 6.11
N ALA A 14 -6.55 -7.51 6.44
CA ALA A 14 -5.29 -6.87 6.11
C ALA A 14 -4.50 -7.82 5.21
N ALA A 15 -3.96 -7.29 4.11
CA ALA A 15 -3.25 -8.08 3.11
C ALA A 15 -2.16 -7.24 2.45
N MET A 16 -1.24 -7.91 1.78
CA MET A 16 -0.20 -7.28 0.97
C MET A 16 -0.16 -7.94 -0.41
N LEU A 17 0.20 -7.17 -1.43
CA LEU A 17 0.63 -7.74 -2.70
C LEU A 17 1.84 -8.65 -2.49
N ASN A 18 1.88 -9.79 -3.19
CA ASN A 18 2.96 -10.75 -2.98
C ASN A 18 4.31 -10.14 -3.43
N PRO A 19 5.27 -9.90 -2.50
CA PRO A 19 6.54 -9.27 -2.84
C PRO A 19 7.40 -10.14 -3.76
N GLU A 20 7.20 -11.47 -3.76
CA GLU A 20 7.94 -12.40 -4.61
C GLU A 20 7.64 -12.21 -6.10
N LEU A 21 6.52 -11.57 -6.45
CA LEU A 21 6.14 -11.30 -7.83
C LEU A 21 6.91 -10.13 -8.45
N GLY A 22 7.65 -9.34 -7.66
CA GLY A 22 8.44 -8.20 -8.17
C GLY A 22 7.60 -7.20 -8.96
N LEU A 23 6.35 -6.98 -8.54
CA LEU A 23 5.41 -6.10 -9.24
C LEU A 23 5.95 -4.66 -9.27
N PRO A 24 5.68 -3.91 -10.35
CA PRO A 24 6.16 -2.54 -10.49
C PRO A 24 5.37 -1.51 -9.67
N PHE A 25 4.38 -1.96 -8.89
CA PHE A 25 3.48 -1.17 -8.07
C PHE A 25 3.30 -1.82 -6.70
N ASP A 26 2.86 -1.03 -5.72
CA ASP A 26 2.68 -1.46 -4.35
C ASP A 26 1.25 -1.26 -3.82
N ASP A 27 1.02 -1.57 -2.54
CA ASP A 27 -0.30 -1.42 -1.92
C ASP A 27 -0.77 0.04 -1.79
N ILE A 28 0.14 1.02 -1.89
CA ILE A 28 -0.18 2.46 -1.90
C ILE A 28 -0.65 2.88 -3.30
N ASP A 29 -0.03 2.37 -4.35
CA ASP A 29 -0.52 2.55 -5.71
C ASP A 29 -1.93 1.96 -5.87
N LEU A 30 -2.17 0.78 -5.29
CA LEU A 30 -3.49 0.16 -5.25
C LEU A 30 -4.52 1.08 -4.58
N GLN A 31 -4.17 1.70 -3.44
CA GLN A 31 -5.04 2.68 -2.79
C GLN A 31 -5.42 3.82 -3.75
N HIS A 32 -4.47 4.36 -4.51
CA HIS A 32 -4.74 5.46 -5.44
C HIS A 32 -5.62 5.00 -6.60
N GLN A 33 -5.34 3.85 -7.19
CA GLN A 33 -6.09 3.35 -8.34
C GLN A 33 -7.52 2.94 -7.96
N MET A 34 -7.73 2.37 -6.77
CA MET A 34 -9.06 2.00 -6.26
C MET A 34 -10.03 3.18 -6.13
N GLN A 35 -9.53 4.42 -6.04
CA GLN A 35 -10.39 5.62 -6.02
C GLN A 35 -11.24 5.75 -7.29
N GLN A 36 -10.74 5.27 -8.44
CA GLN A 36 -11.46 5.27 -9.72
C GLN A 36 -12.69 4.36 -9.68
N TYR A 37 -12.68 3.36 -8.79
CA TYR A 37 -13.77 2.42 -8.55
C TYR A 37 -14.70 2.86 -7.41
N HIS A 38 -14.57 4.11 -6.93
CA HIS A 38 -15.33 4.67 -5.81
C HIS A 38 -15.14 3.94 -4.48
N TRP A 39 -14.04 3.20 -4.34
CA TRP A 39 -13.67 2.54 -3.10
C TRP A 39 -12.47 3.22 -2.46
N TYR A 40 -12.53 3.40 -1.15
CA TYR A 40 -11.38 3.81 -0.36
C TYR A 40 -10.82 2.59 0.38
N VAL A 41 -9.66 2.12 -0.07
CA VAL A 41 -8.88 1.05 0.56
C VAL A 41 -7.60 1.67 1.10
N SER A 42 -7.34 1.52 2.40
CA SER A 42 -6.23 2.20 3.05
C SER A 42 -4.96 1.38 2.91
N GLY A 43 -3.99 1.89 2.15
CA GLY A 43 -2.61 1.42 2.08
C GLY A 43 -1.71 2.16 3.07
N TYR A 44 -0.76 1.46 3.69
CA TYR A 44 0.21 2.03 4.61
C TYR A 44 1.54 1.30 4.58
N ARG A 45 2.62 2.00 4.95
CA ARG A 45 3.92 1.39 5.20
C ARG A 45 3.92 0.69 6.56
N MET A 46 4.58 -0.46 6.60
CA MET A 46 4.77 -1.30 7.78
C MET A 46 5.89 -0.76 8.66
N SER A 47 5.81 0.53 8.95
CA SER A 47 6.81 1.26 9.72
C SER A 47 6.15 2.29 10.62
N PHE A 48 6.77 2.58 11.75
CA PHE A 48 6.37 3.68 12.62
C PHE A 48 7.59 4.56 12.92
N HIS A 49 7.32 5.83 13.22
CA HIS A 49 8.33 6.75 13.71
C HIS A 49 8.39 6.65 15.23
N ASP A 50 9.53 6.26 15.77
CA ASP A 50 9.73 6.19 17.22
C ASP A 50 10.01 7.60 17.76
N PRO A 51 9.15 8.14 18.64
CA PRO A 51 9.30 9.51 19.13
C PRO A 51 10.50 9.70 20.07
N ASN A 52 11.16 8.63 20.51
CA ASN A 52 12.30 8.73 21.44
C ASN A 52 13.63 8.95 20.73
N ASP A 53 13.83 8.34 19.55
CA ASP A 53 15.06 8.45 18.77
C ASP A 53 14.86 9.07 17.38
N GLU A 54 13.62 9.42 17.03
CA GLU A 54 13.24 10.01 15.75
C GLU A 54 13.57 9.10 14.55
N GLU A 55 13.76 7.79 14.78
CA GLU A 55 14.04 6.83 13.73
C GLU A 55 12.77 6.14 13.22
N THR A 56 12.76 5.81 11.92
CA THR A 56 11.69 5.00 11.32
C THR A 56 12.02 3.53 11.50
N LYS A 57 11.20 2.82 12.28
CA LYS A 57 11.40 1.40 12.60
C LYS A 57 10.33 0.53 11.94
N ALA A 58 10.68 -0.70 11.61
CA ALA A 58 9.73 -1.68 11.09
C ALA A 58 8.69 -2.01 12.17
N LEU A 59 7.43 -2.14 11.76
CA LEU A 59 6.33 -2.51 12.67
C LEU A 59 6.43 -3.98 13.09
N PHE A 60 7.01 -4.83 12.23
CA PHE A 60 7.22 -6.25 12.47
C PHE A 60 8.70 -6.61 12.29
N THR A 61 9.10 -7.78 12.82
CA THR A 61 10.51 -8.23 12.80
C THR A 61 10.83 -9.13 11.61
N ASP A 62 9.80 -9.66 10.95
CA ASP A 62 9.85 -10.59 9.84
C ASP A 62 9.80 -9.90 8.46
N LEU A 63 9.42 -8.62 8.42
CA LEU A 63 9.30 -7.84 7.19
C LEU A 63 10.05 -6.50 7.29
N PRO A 64 10.60 -5.99 6.17
CA PRO A 64 11.31 -4.73 6.17
C PRO A 64 10.37 -3.53 6.38
N ALA A 65 10.88 -2.44 6.94
CA ALA A 65 10.13 -1.20 7.16
C ALA A 65 9.58 -0.57 5.85
N THR A 66 10.18 -0.89 4.71
CA THR A 66 9.74 -0.44 3.39
C THR A 66 8.52 -1.19 2.87
N GLN A 67 8.16 -2.32 3.47
CA GLN A 67 7.01 -3.12 3.05
C GLN A 67 5.73 -2.31 3.24
N THR A 68 4.83 -2.43 2.28
CA THR A 68 3.50 -1.84 2.33
C THR A 68 2.46 -2.94 2.52
N MET A 69 1.28 -2.54 3.01
CA MET A 69 0.11 -3.38 3.07
C MET A 69 -1.15 -2.53 2.92
N PHE A 70 -2.29 -3.16 2.67
CA PHE A 70 -3.58 -2.50 2.73
C PHE A 70 -4.53 -3.19 3.71
N ARG A 71 -5.55 -2.43 4.15
CA ARG A 71 -6.65 -2.96 4.98
C ARG A 71 -8.02 -2.55 4.48
N VAL A 72 -8.97 -3.46 4.67
CA VAL A 72 -10.40 -3.28 4.46
C VAL A 72 -11.11 -3.51 5.78
N VAL A 73 -11.81 -2.49 6.27
CA VAL A 73 -12.63 -2.58 7.49
C VAL A 73 -14.07 -2.84 7.09
N VAL A 74 -14.62 -3.98 7.52
CA VAL A 74 -16.00 -4.37 7.26
C VAL A 74 -16.89 -3.79 8.36
N LYS A 75 -17.70 -2.80 8.01
CA LYS A 75 -18.66 -2.16 8.91
C LYS A 75 -20.04 -2.77 8.74
N ALA A 76 -20.91 -2.58 9.74
CA ALA A 76 -22.26 -3.13 9.73
C ALA A 76 -23.13 -2.67 8.54
N ASN A 77 -22.80 -1.56 7.89
CA ASN A 77 -23.49 -1.05 6.71
C ASN A 77 -22.98 -1.63 5.38
N ASN A 78 -21.94 -2.48 5.40
CA ASN A 78 -21.49 -3.18 4.20
C ASN A 78 -22.38 -4.39 3.92
N THR A 79 -23.09 -4.35 2.79
CA THR A 79 -23.91 -5.49 2.35
C THR A 79 -23.08 -6.49 1.56
N ARG A 80 -23.61 -7.72 1.38
CA ARG A 80 -22.98 -8.73 0.52
C ARG A 80 -22.75 -8.23 -0.90
N VAL A 81 -23.73 -7.54 -1.48
CA VAL A 81 -23.64 -6.97 -2.83
C VAL A 81 -22.52 -5.93 -2.93
N MET A 82 -22.33 -5.10 -1.90
CA MET A 82 -21.22 -4.15 -1.84
C MET A 82 -19.87 -4.87 -1.77
N MET A 83 -19.78 -5.97 -1.02
CA MET A 83 -18.55 -6.78 -0.94
C MET A 83 -18.24 -7.48 -2.26
N ASP A 84 -19.24 -8.02 -2.95
CA ASP A 84 -19.07 -8.62 -4.28
C ASP A 84 -18.60 -7.56 -5.30
N ASN A 85 -19.13 -6.34 -5.21
CA ASN A 85 -18.65 -5.20 -6.00
C ASN A 85 -17.20 -4.83 -5.66
N LEU A 86 -16.84 -4.73 -4.37
CA LEU A 86 -15.46 -4.45 -3.94
C LEU A 86 -14.48 -5.49 -4.49
N ILE A 87 -14.81 -6.78 -4.42
CA ILE A 87 -13.99 -7.86 -4.97
C ILE A 87 -13.82 -7.72 -6.48
N THR A 88 -14.90 -7.40 -7.19
CA THR A 88 -14.88 -7.20 -8.65
C THR A 88 -14.01 -5.99 -9.01
N SER A 89 -14.17 -4.88 -8.30
CA SER A 89 -13.39 -3.66 -8.48
C SER A 89 -11.90 -3.88 -8.19
N LEU A 90 -11.56 -4.61 -7.12
CA LEU A 90 -10.17 -4.97 -6.80
C LEU A 90 -9.51 -5.78 -7.92
N LYS A 91 -10.22 -6.75 -8.49
CA LYS A 91 -9.71 -7.55 -9.61
C LYS A 91 -9.45 -6.70 -10.85
N ALA A 92 -10.44 -5.91 -11.26
CA ALA A 92 -10.32 -5.02 -12.41
C ALA A 92 -9.18 -4.02 -12.22
N CYS A 93 -9.07 -3.42 -11.03
CA CYS A 93 -7.99 -2.51 -10.67
C CYS A 93 -6.61 -3.17 -10.80
N LEU A 94 -6.43 -4.39 -10.29
CA LEU A 94 -5.16 -5.11 -10.39
C LEU A 94 -4.80 -5.49 -11.83
N GLU A 95 -5.79 -5.89 -12.64
CA GLU A 95 -5.61 -6.18 -14.06
C GLU A 95 -5.18 -4.92 -14.84
N GLU A 96 -5.80 -3.78 -14.56
CA GLU A 96 -5.43 -2.48 -15.15
C GLU A 96 -4.02 -2.05 -14.74
N MET A 97 -3.68 -2.14 -13.45
CA MET A 97 -2.35 -1.81 -12.95
C MET A 97 -1.27 -2.71 -13.56
N ALA A 98 -1.56 -4.01 -13.72
CA ALA A 98 -0.69 -4.94 -14.41
C ALA A 98 -0.49 -4.55 -15.89
N SER A 99 -1.56 -4.15 -16.59
CA SER A 99 -1.47 -3.67 -17.98
C SER A 99 -0.67 -2.36 -18.10
N LEU A 100 -0.76 -1.48 -17.10
CA LEU A 100 -0.05 -0.21 -17.04
C LEU A 100 1.36 -0.33 -16.44
N GLY A 101 1.83 -1.54 -16.13
CA GLY A 101 3.05 -1.83 -15.38
C GLY A 101 4.27 -0.93 -15.67
N PRO A 102 4.63 -0.65 -16.93
CA PRO A 102 5.75 0.26 -17.25
C PRO A 102 5.60 1.69 -16.71
N GLY A 103 4.37 2.19 -16.58
CA GLY A 103 4.08 3.51 -16.00
C GLY A 103 4.44 3.59 -14.52
N PHE A 104 4.15 2.53 -13.75
CA PHE A 104 4.48 2.48 -12.33
C PHE A 104 5.99 2.37 -12.08
N GLN A 105 6.72 1.64 -12.92
CA GLN A 105 8.20 1.60 -12.85
C GLN A 105 8.82 2.99 -12.97
N SER A 106 8.26 3.86 -13.83
CA SER A 106 8.76 5.22 -14.01
C SER A 106 8.49 6.13 -12.81
N MET A 107 7.42 5.87 -12.04
CA MET A 107 7.06 6.64 -10.84
C MET A 107 7.92 6.24 -9.63
N HIS A 108 8.29 4.97 -9.54
CA HIS A 108 9.14 4.43 -8.46
C HIS A 108 10.64 4.45 -8.79
N ALA A 109 11.02 4.86 -10.01
CA ALA A 109 12.41 5.09 -10.35
C ALA A 109 12.99 6.21 -9.46
N PRO A 110 14.19 6.03 -8.87
CA PRO A 110 14.82 7.09 -8.11
C PRO A 110 15.00 8.31 -9.01
N LYS A 111 14.36 9.42 -8.66
CA LYS A 111 14.57 10.70 -9.36
C LYS A 111 16.08 10.96 -9.37
N LYS A 112 16.70 10.96 -10.55
CA LYS A 112 18.06 11.49 -10.70
C LYS A 112 18.00 12.90 -10.15
N LEU A 113 18.62 13.11 -8.99
CA LEU A 113 18.94 14.44 -8.49
C LEU A 113 19.58 15.18 -9.66
N LEU A 114 18.91 16.23 -10.14
CA LEU A 114 19.52 17.18 -11.05
C LEU A 114 20.71 17.76 -10.30
N THR A 115 21.89 17.19 -10.51
CA THR A 115 23.15 17.77 -10.09
C THR A 115 23.24 19.10 -10.83
N GLY A 116 22.92 20.19 -10.13
CA GLY A 116 23.13 21.54 -10.60
C GLY A 116 24.61 21.75 -10.88
N SER A 117 25.01 21.52 -12.12
CA SER A 117 26.29 21.96 -12.64
C SER A 117 26.19 23.42 -13.04
N LYS A 118 27.24 24.18 -12.68
CA LYS A 118 27.59 25.58 -13.01
C LYS A 118 27.21 26.59 -11.92
N GLY A 119 28.12 27.40 -11.38
CA GLY A 119 29.54 27.59 -11.68
C GLY A 119 30.06 28.84 -10.96
N HIS A 120 31.35 28.79 -10.62
CA HIS A 120 32.32 29.88 -10.45
C HIS A 120 31.91 31.19 -9.76
N ALA A 121 32.64 31.44 -8.67
CA ALA A 121 32.95 32.75 -8.12
C ALA A 121 33.21 33.82 -9.19
N CYS A 122 32.53 34.97 -9.06
CA CYS A 122 33.15 36.27 -8.86
C CYS A 122 32.11 37.26 -8.33
#